data_AF-A0A6P0X2M5-F1
#
_entry.id   AF-A0A6P0X2M5-F1
#
_cell.length_a   1.000
_cell.length_b   1.000
_cell.length_c   1.000
_cell.angle_alpha   90.00
_cell.angle_beta   90.00
_cell.angle_gamma   90.00
#
_symmetry.space_group_name_H-M   'P 1'
#
loop_
_entity.id
_entity.type
_entity.pdbx_description
1 polymer ?
#
loop_
_entity_poly.entity_id
_entity_poly.type
_entity_poly.pdbx_seq_one_letter_code
_entity_poly.pdbx_strand_id
1 'polypeptide(L)'
;MKKYLNVLQLFWSTALAAELEYRLNFAIAALSSLGNLIGNLFGLFLFYRTGYTFEGWTWEEALVLLGIFTLLQGFAATFLVPNLNRIVDLVQQGTLDFVLLKPISSQFWLSFRTLSPWGLPDLLFAAI
;
A
#
# COMPACT_ATOMS: atom_id res chain seq x y z
N MET A 1 10.24 2.21 24.84
CA MET A 1 8.90 1.86 24.33
C MET A 1 8.03 3.09 24.08
N LYS A 2 7.54 3.82 25.12
CA LYS A 2 6.68 5.03 24.93
C LYS A 2 7.27 6.11 24.02
N LYS A 3 8.59 6.32 24.07
CA LYS A 3 9.30 7.31 23.25
C LYS A 3 9.25 6.99 21.74
N TYR A 4 9.33 5.70 21.36
CA TYR A 4 9.25 5.26 19.96
C TYR A 4 7.82 5.36 19.41
N LEU A 5 6.81 5.04 20.24
CA LEU A 5 5.40 5.18 19.86
C LEU A 5 5.02 6.65 19.62
N ASN A 6 5.47 7.58 20.47
CA ASN A 6 5.21 9.00 20.28
C ASN A 6 5.87 9.53 18.99
N VAL A 7 7.08 9.08 18.67
CA VAL A 7 7.77 9.46 17.42
C VAL A 7 7.05 8.89 16.19
N LEU A 8 6.58 7.65 16.27
CA LEU A 8 5.83 7.00 15.20
C LEU A 8 4.49 7.70 14.95
N GLN A 9 3.76 8.04 16.02
CA GLN A 9 2.53 8.81 15.92
C GLN A 9 2.78 10.19 15.29
N LEU A 10 3.88 10.86 15.65
CA LEU A 10 4.24 12.14 15.06
C LEU A 10 4.53 11.98 13.55
N PHE A 11 5.34 11.00 13.16
CA PHE A 11 5.64 10.71 11.75
C PHE A 11 4.37 10.43 10.94
N TRP A 12 3.50 9.58 11.46
CA TRP A 12 2.26 9.22 10.79
C TRP A 12 1.31 10.40 10.69
N SER A 13 1.21 11.23 11.73
CA SER A 13 0.39 12.45 11.69
C SER A 13 0.89 13.46 10.65
N THR A 14 2.21 13.64 10.54
CA THR A 14 2.80 14.55 9.56
C THR A 14 2.72 14.01 8.14
N ALA A 15 2.88 12.70 7.96
CA ALA A 15 2.74 12.04 6.66
C ALA A 15 1.28 12.15 6.18
N LEU A 16 0.32 11.83 7.05
CA LEU A 16 -1.10 11.98 6.75
C LEU A 16 -1.49 13.44 6.49
N ALA A 17 -0.95 14.40 7.23
CA ALA A 17 -1.23 15.81 6.99
C ALA A 17 -0.73 16.29 5.62
N ALA A 18 0.48 15.89 5.22
CA ALA A 18 1.04 16.19 3.91
C ALA A 18 0.28 15.50 2.77
N GLU A 19 -0.14 14.26 2.98
CA GLU A 19 -0.93 13.47 2.03
C GLU A 19 -2.34 14.04 1.84
N LEU A 20 -2.99 14.48 2.94
CA LEU A 20 -4.30 15.13 2.92
C LEU A 20 -4.29 16.52 2.27
N GLU A 21 -3.13 17.15 2.12
CA GLU A 21 -3.00 18.38 1.32
C GLU A 21 -3.33 18.11 -0.15
N TYR A 22 -2.98 16.92 -0.64
CA TYR A 22 -3.22 16.45 -2.00
C TYR A 22 -4.50 15.61 -2.11
N ARG A 23 -5.62 16.18 -1.67
CA ARG A 23 -6.97 15.57 -1.64
C ARG A 23 -7.41 14.96 -2.97
N LEU A 24 -7.09 15.64 -4.07
CA LEU A 24 -7.40 15.23 -5.44
C LEU A 24 -6.67 13.94 -5.81
N ASN A 25 -5.44 13.85 -5.34
CA ASN A 25 -4.57 12.73 -5.52
C ASN A 25 -5.25 11.53 -4.85
N PHE A 26 -5.61 11.61 -3.56
CA PHE A 26 -6.38 10.54 -2.89
C PHE A 26 -7.63 10.10 -3.67
N ALA A 27 -8.41 11.04 -4.22
CA ALA A 27 -9.58 10.71 -5.03
C ALA A 27 -9.23 9.95 -6.32
N ILE A 28 -8.14 10.32 -6.99
CA ILE A 28 -7.63 9.62 -8.18
C ILE A 28 -7.21 8.20 -7.82
N ALA A 29 -6.46 7.98 -6.73
CA ALA A 29 -6.09 6.62 -6.33
C ALA A 29 -7.30 5.79 -5.91
N ALA A 30 -8.27 6.37 -5.20
CA ALA A 30 -9.50 5.67 -4.87
C ALA A 30 -10.24 5.23 -6.14
N LEU A 31 -10.33 6.10 -7.15
CA LEU A 31 -10.93 5.77 -8.45
C LEU A 31 -10.12 4.70 -9.20
N SER A 32 -8.79 4.80 -9.20
CA SER A 32 -7.89 3.81 -9.82
C SER A 32 -7.99 2.45 -9.15
N SER A 33 -8.07 2.40 -7.82
CA SER A 33 -8.27 1.17 -7.05
C SER A 33 -9.63 0.53 -7.38
N LEU A 34 -10.68 1.33 -7.44
CA LEU A 34 -12.03 0.88 -7.81
C LEU A 34 -12.06 0.34 -9.25
N GLY A 35 -11.38 1.02 -10.17
CA GLY A 35 -11.18 0.55 -11.55
C GLY A 35 -10.39 -0.76 -11.63
N ASN A 36 -9.34 -0.93 -10.83
CA ASN A 36 -8.59 -2.18 -10.74
C ASN A 36 -9.44 -3.32 -10.20
N LEU A 37 -10.20 -3.09 -9.13
CA LEU A 37 -11.11 -4.09 -8.56
C LEU A 37 -12.15 -4.55 -9.59
N ILE A 38 -12.83 -3.60 -10.25
CA ILE A 38 -13.81 -3.91 -11.31
C ILE A 38 -13.13 -4.66 -12.45
N GLY A 39 -11.96 -4.21 -12.92
CA GLY A 39 -11.23 -4.85 -14.00
C GLY A 39 -10.82 -6.29 -13.66
N ASN A 40 -10.35 -6.50 -12.44
CA ASN A 40 -9.94 -7.80 -11.90
C ASN A 40 -11.13 -8.76 -11.79
N LEU A 41 -12.24 -8.32 -11.19
CA LEU A 41 -13.48 -9.11 -11.11
C LEU A 41 -14.08 -9.40 -12.48
N PHE A 42 -14.07 -8.41 -13.38
CA PHE A 42 -14.56 -8.56 -14.74
C PHE A 42 -13.69 -9.56 -15.53
N GLY A 43 -12.37 -9.49 -15.38
CA GLY A 43 -11.44 -10.45 -15.97
C GLY A 43 -11.74 -11.87 -15.49
N LEU A 44 -11.85 -12.06 -14.17
CA LEU A 44 -12.18 -13.35 -13.56
C LEU A 44 -13.53 -13.88 -14.08
N PHE A 45 -14.55 -13.02 -14.13
CA PHE A 45 -15.87 -13.34 -14.68
C PHE A 45 -15.84 -13.80 -16.13
N LEU A 46 -15.01 -13.15 -16.97
CA LEU A 46 -14.92 -13.46 -18.39
C LEU A 46 -14.34 -14.87 -18.64
N PHE A 47 -13.32 -15.27 -17.87
CA PHE A 47 -12.73 -16.61 -17.92
C PHE A 47 -13.74 -17.70 -17.52
N TYR A 48 -14.41 -17.54 -16.37
CA TYR A 48 -15.34 -18.55 -15.88
C TYR A 48 -16.65 -18.62 -16.70
N ARG A 49 -17.07 -17.52 -17.32
CA ARG A 49 -18.27 -17.51 -18.19
C ARG A 49 -18.07 -18.25 -19.51
N THR A 50 -16.85 -18.29 -20.04
CA THR A 50 -16.55 -18.97 -21.32
C THR A 50 -16.46 -20.50 -21.17
N GLY A 51 -16.73 -21.04 -19.99
CA GLY A 51 -16.60 -22.48 -19.69
C GLY A 51 -15.16 -22.92 -19.46
N TYR A 52 -14.22 -21.96 -19.44
CA TYR A 52 -12.82 -22.20 -19.12
C TYR A 52 -12.63 -22.08 -17.61
N THR A 53 -12.78 -23.21 -16.91
CA THR A 53 -12.36 -23.30 -15.51
C THR A 53 -10.88 -23.59 -15.47
N PHE A 54 -10.13 -22.85 -14.66
CA PHE A 54 -8.75 -23.22 -14.35
C PHE A 54 -8.74 -24.61 -13.70
N GLU A 55 -7.95 -25.55 -14.21
CA GLU A 55 -7.92 -26.92 -13.68
C GLU A 55 -7.59 -26.90 -12.18
N GLY A 56 -8.52 -27.41 -11.37
CA GLY A 56 -8.39 -27.46 -9.91
C GLY A 56 -8.76 -26.19 -9.15
N TRP A 57 -9.31 -25.17 -9.82
CA TRP A 57 -9.78 -23.94 -9.17
C TRP A 57 -11.26 -23.70 -9.45
N THR A 58 -12.01 -23.53 -8.38
CA THR A 58 -13.40 -23.07 -8.39
C THR A 58 -13.47 -21.55 -8.43
N TRP A 59 -14.64 -21.03 -8.82
CA TRP A 59 -14.93 -19.60 -8.82
C TRP A 59 -14.66 -18.97 -7.45
N GLU A 60 -15.09 -19.65 -6.38
CA GLU A 60 -14.89 -19.18 -5.00
C GLU A 60 -13.40 -19.09 -4.63
N GLU A 61 -12.60 -20.12 -4.97
CA GLU A 61 -11.16 -20.13 -4.67
C GLU A 61 -10.41 -19.02 -5.41
N ALA A 62 -10.77 -18.75 -6.66
CA ALA A 62 -10.18 -17.69 -7.45
C ALA A 62 -10.55 -16.29 -6.92
N LEU A 63 -11.79 -16.10 -6.44
CA LEU A 63 -12.21 -14.87 -5.76
C LEU A 63 -11.47 -14.65 -4.45
N VAL A 64 -11.29 -15.69 -3.63
CA VAL A 64 -10.53 -15.60 -2.38
C VAL A 64 -9.08 -15.21 -2.65
N LEU A 65 -8.45 -15.83 -3.65
CA LEU A 65 -7.09 -15.47 -4.06
C LEU A 65 -7.00 -14.00 -4.48
N LEU A 66 -7.98 -13.52 -5.26
CA LEU A 66 -8.05 -12.14 -5.70
C LEU A 66 -8.23 -11.16 -4.53
N GLY A 67 -9.07 -11.50 -3.56
CA GLY A 67 -9.26 -10.71 -2.34
C GLY A 67 -7.97 -10.62 -1.52
N ILE A 68 -7.30 -11.75 -1.28
CA ILE A 68 -6.01 -11.79 -0.57
C ILE A 68 -4.95 -10.99 -1.31
N PHE A 69 -4.87 -11.13 -2.64
CA PHE A 69 -3.92 -10.38 -3.45
C PHE A 69 -4.18 -8.87 -3.35
N THR A 70 -5.43 -8.45 -3.44
CA THR A 70 -5.81 -7.03 -3.33
C THR A 70 -5.53 -6.48 -1.93
N LEU A 71 -5.78 -7.26 -0.86
CA LEU A 71 -5.40 -6.89 0.51
C LEU A 71 -3.89 -6.69 0.66
N LEU A 72 -3.10 -7.65 0.17
CA LEU A 72 -1.64 -7.57 0.22
C LEU A 72 -1.10 -6.39 -0.59
N GLN A 73 -1.71 -6.12 -1.75
CA GLN A 73 -1.37 -4.99 -2.59
C GLN A 73 -1.66 -3.65 -1.90
N GLY A 74 -2.84 -3.50 -1.28
CA GLY A 74 -3.19 -2.31 -0.50
C GLY A 74 -2.25 -2.11 0.71
N PHE A 75 -1.94 -3.19 1.44
CA PHE A 75 -0.96 -3.16 2.53
C PHE A 75 0.42 -2.72 2.04
N ALA A 76 0.89 -3.29 0.92
CA ALA A 76 2.17 -2.94 0.34
C ALA A 76 2.19 -1.47 -0.13
N ALA A 77 1.14 -1.00 -0.80
CA ALA A 77 1.02 0.37 -1.26
C ALA A 77 0.99 1.38 -0.11
N THR A 78 0.37 1.04 1.02
CA THR A 78 0.28 1.94 2.18
C THR A 78 1.53 1.95 3.05
N PHE A 79 2.15 0.79 3.27
CA PHE A 79 3.26 0.64 4.22
C PHE A 79 4.62 0.42 3.55
N LEU A 80 4.72 -0.42 2.52
CA LEU A 80 6.03 -0.83 1.98
C LEU A 80 6.54 0.12 0.89
N VAL A 81 5.76 0.33 -0.16
CA VAL A 81 6.12 1.14 -1.34
C VAL A 81 6.63 2.55 -0.98
N PRO A 82 5.94 3.35 -0.15
CA PRO A 82 6.42 4.70 0.17
C PRO A 82 7.75 4.69 0.93
N ASN A 83 7.96 3.74 1.84
CA ASN A 83 9.21 3.63 2.60
C ASN A 83 10.36 3.11 1.72
N LEU A 84 10.11 2.15 0.83
CA LEU A 84 11.10 1.63 -0.12
C LEU A 84 11.53 2.69 -1.14
N ASN A 85 10.59 3.43 -1.74
CA ASN A 85 10.91 4.52 -2.66
C ASN A 85 11.75 5.61 -1.96
N ARG A 86 11.45 5.92 -0.70
CA ARG A 86 12.23 6.88 0.09
C ARG A 86 13.67 6.42 0.30
N ILE A 87 13.89 5.13 0.55
CA ILE A 87 15.25 4.58 0.68
C ILE A 87 16.02 4.77 -0.63
N VAL A 88 15.37 4.46 -1.76
CA VAL A 88 15.96 4.65 -3.08
C VAL A 88 16.31 6.13 -3.33
N ASP A 89 15.43 7.06 -2.98
CA ASP A 89 15.71 8.51 -3.08
C ASP A 89 16.92 8.92 -2.24
N LEU A 90 17.02 8.42 -1.00
CA LEU A 90 18.14 8.72 -0.11
C LEU A 90 19.47 8.19 -0.64
N VAL A 91 19.45 7.01 -1.28
CA VAL A 91 20.61 6.43 -1.95
C VAL A 91 20.99 7.26 -3.18
N GLN A 92 20.02 7.60 -4.04
CA GLN A 92 20.26 8.41 -5.24
C GLN A 92 20.83 9.79 -4.90
N GLN A 93 20.36 10.40 -3.81
CA GLN A 93 20.81 11.72 -3.36
C GLN A 93 22.09 11.66 -2.52
N GLY A 94 22.61 10.48 -2.19
CA GLY A 94 23.76 10.32 -1.30
C GLY A 94 23.51 10.83 0.12
N THR A 95 22.25 10.90 0.56
CA THR A 95 21.86 11.45 1.87
C THR A 95 21.52 10.37 2.90
N LEU A 96 21.69 9.09 2.53
CA LEU A 96 21.48 7.96 3.44
C LEU A 96 22.38 8.04 4.68
N ASP A 97 23.58 8.57 4.53
CA ASP A 97 24.58 8.73 5.59
C ASP A 97 24.05 9.64 6.71
N PHE A 98 23.24 10.65 6.37
CA PHE A 98 22.59 11.53 7.35
C PHE A 98 21.52 10.82 8.18
N VAL A 99 20.99 9.69 7.71
CA VAL A 99 20.06 8.85 8.48
C VAL A 99 20.81 8.09 9.56
N LEU A 100 22.04 7.65 9.28
CA LEU A 100 22.90 6.94 10.25
C LEU A 100 23.33 7.85 11.40
N LEU A 101 23.41 9.16 11.18
CA LEU A 101 23.77 10.15 12.20
C LEU A 101 22.62 10.49 13.17
N LYS A 102 21.38 10.05 12.90
CA LYS A 102 20.25 10.35 13.78
C LYS A 102 20.26 9.44 15.01
N PRO A 103 19.89 9.95 16.21
CA PRO A 103 19.93 9.19 17.47
C PRO A 103 18.72 8.24 17.63
N ILE A 104 18.43 7.46 16.58
CA ILE A 104 17.35 6.48 16.49
C ILE A 104 17.80 5.37 15.54
N SER A 105 17.28 4.16 15.73
CA SER A 105 17.65 3.03 14.88
C SER A 105 17.29 3.31 13.41
N SER A 106 18.28 3.20 12.54
CA SER A 106 18.14 3.52 11.11
C SER A 106 17.07 2.63 10.44
N GLN A 107 16.98 1.36 10.82
CA GLN A 107 15.94 0.44 10.34
C GLN A 107 14.53 0.90 10.73
N PHE A 108 14.31 1.29 11.99
CA PHE A 108 13.00 1.79 12.43
C PHE A 108 12.64 3.09 11.71
N TRP A 109 13.62 3.97 11.54
CA TRP A 109 13.40 5.23 10.85
C TRP A 109 13.08 5.05 9.38
N LEU A 110 13.75 4.13 8.68
CA LEU A 110 13.53 3.90 7.24
C LEU A 110 12.22 3.15 6.98
N SER A 111 11.81 2.22 7.84
CA SER A 111 10.62 1.40 7.62
C SER A 111 9.30 2.05 8.04
N PHE A 112 9.29 2.98 9.01
CA PHE A 112 8.07 3.56 9.57
C PHE A 112 7.96 5.08 9.37
N ARG A 113 8.81 5.65 8.50
CA ARG A 113 8.91 7.10 8.26
C ARG A 113 7.62 7.68 7.69
N THR A 114 7.09 7.01 6.67
CA THR A 114 6.07 7.56 5.80
C THR A 114 4.94 6.55 5.70
N LEU A 115 3.71 7.03 5.88
CA LEU A 115 2.52 6.28 5.56
C LEU A 115 1.79 6.97 4.44
N SER A 116 1.27 6.17 3.54
CA SER A 116 0.62 6.65 2.35
C SER A 116 -0.82 6.12 2.31
N PRO A 117 -1.85 6.98 2.45
CA PRO A 117 -3.26 6.58 2.45
C PRO A 117 -3.74 6.05 1.10
N TRP A 118 -2.90 6.04 0.06
CA TRP A 118 -3.24 5.61 -1.30
C TRP A 118 -3.69 4.15 -1.42
N GLY A 119 -3.18 3.26 -0.59
CA GLY A 119 -3.58 1.84 -0.55
C GLY A 119 -4.75 1.53 0.39
N LEU A 120 -5.27 2.53 1.12
CA LEU A 120 -6.45 2.35 1.98
C LEU A 120 -7.72 1.98 1.19
N PRO A 121 -7.99 2.55 -0.01
CA PRO A 121 -9.11 2.12 -0.84
C PRO A 121 -9.01 0.64 -1.21
N ASP A 122 -7.83 0.16 -1.62
CA ASP A 122 -7.61 -1.26 -1.95
C ASP A 122 -7.85 -2.17 -0.74
N LEU A 123 -7.39 -1.75 0.46
CA LEU A 123 -7.65 -2.49 1.71
C LEU A 123 -9.13 -2.55 2.07
N LEU A 124 -9.86 -1.45 1.87
CA LEU A 124 -11.30 -1.40 2.13
C LEU A 124 -12.10 -2.23 1.14
N PHE A 125 -11.78 -2.14 -0.16
CA PHE A 125 -12.48 -2.89 -1.20
C PHE A 125 -12.17 -4.38 -1.16
N ALA A 126 -10.97 -4.78 -0.73
CA ALA A 126 -10.62 -6.19 -0.60
C ALA A 126 -11.22 -6.86 0.65
N ALA A 127 -11.72 -6.08 1.60
CA ALA A 127 -12.41 -6.58 2.79
C ALA A 127 -13.94 -6.74 2.60
N ILE A 128 -14.49 -6.25 1.49
CA ILE A 128 -15.91 -6.33 1.11
C ILE A 128 -16.10 -7.48 0.13
#